data_AF-A0A4Q7L4I2-F1
#
_entry.id   AF-A0A4Q7L4I2-F1
#
_cell.length_a   1.000
_cell.length_b   1.000
_cell.length_c   1.000
_cell.angle_alpha   90.00
_cell.angle_beta   90.00
_cell.angle_gamma   90.00
#
_symmetry.space_group_name_H-M   'P 1'
#
loop_
_entity.id
_entity.type
_entity.pdbx_description
1 polymer ?
#
loop_
_entity_poly.entity_id
_entity_poly.type
_entity_poly.pdbx_seq_one_letter_code
_entity_poly.pdbx_strand_id
1 'polypeptide(L)' 'MLYLLAVVGALTVAVLLWRAFGMRSETGVSAPRRTVAPDDDPDFLRRLDDEKRKRPDEDPPA' A
#
# COMPACT_ATOMS: atom_id res chain seq x y z
N MET A 1 9.82 -41.02 -16.13
CA MET A 1 8.78 -40.58 -15.17
C MET A 1 9.29 -39.50 -14.23
N LEU A 2 10.38 -39.73 -13.50
CA LEU A 2 10.97 -38.72 -12.60
C LEU A 2 11.33 -37.41 -13.32
N TYR A 3 11.88 -37.48 -14.53
CA TYR A 3 12.15 -36.29 -15.35
C TYR A 3 10.90 -35.48 -15.68
N LEU A 4 9.76 -36.13 -15.93
CA LEU A 4 8.51 -35.45 -16.23
C LEU A 4 8.00 -34.70 -14.99
N LEU A 5 8.09 -35.34 -13.81
CA LEU A 5 7.78 -34.70 -12.53
C LEU A 5 8.72 -33.52 -12.23
N ALA A 6 10.03 -33.68 -12.52
CA ALA A 6 11.02 -32.62 -12.33
C ALA A 6 10.75 -31.41 -13.24
N VAL A 7 10.38 -31.64 -14.51
CA VAL A 7 10.02 -30.58 -15.45
C VAL A 7 8.77 -29.84 -14.97
N VAL A 8 7.73 -30.57 -14.57
CA VAL A 8 6.50 -29.96 -14.04
C VAL A 8 6.81 -29.13 -12.80
N GLY A 9 7.58 -29.67 -11.85
CA GLY A 9 7.99 -28.97 -10.63
C GLY A 9 8.83 -27.72 -10.90
N ALA A 10 9.77 -27.78 -11.86
CA ALA A 10 10.58 -26.64 -12.26
C ALA A 10 9.72 -25.52 -12.87
N LEU A 11 8.74 -25.88 -13.71
CA LEU A 11 7.81 -24.91 -14.31
C LEU A 11 6.93 -24.24 -13.25
N THR A 12 6.39 -24.99 -12.28
CA THR A 12 5.60 -24.38 -11.19
C THR A 12 6.44 -23.42 -10.36
N VAL A 13 7.68 -23.79 -9.99
CA VAL A 13 8.58 -22.90 -9.24
C VAL A 13 8.90 -21.65 -10.07
N ALA A 14 9.21 -21.80 -11.36
CA ALA A 14 9.49 -20.66 -12.24
C ALA A 14 8.30 -19.69 -12.34
N VAL A 15 7.07 -20.20 -12.51
CA VAL A 15 5.84 -19.39 -12.55
C VAL A 15 5.59 -18.71 -11.21
N LEU A 16 5.81 -19.40 -10.09
CA LEU A 16 5.65 -18.82 -8.76
C LEU A 16 6.67 -17.70 -8.50
N LEU A 17 7.93 -17.90 -8.88
CA LEU A 17 8.96 -16.88 -8.80
C LEU A 17 8.64 -15.69 -9.71
N TRP A 18 8.19 -15.93 -10.93
CA TRP A 18 7.76 -14.84 -11.83
C TRP A 18 6.57 -14.06 -11.26
N ARG A 19 5.57 -14.74 -10.69
CA ARG A 19 4.41 -14.08 -10.07
C ARG A 19 4.79 -13.32 -8.79
N ALA A 20 5.70 -13.84 -7.99
CA ALA A 20 6.14 -13.23 -6.74
C ALA A 20 7.07 -12.02 -6.97
N PHE A 21 7.99 -12.13 -7.93
CA PHE A 21 9.05 -11.13 -8.13
C PHE A 21 8.85 -10.28 -9.39
N GLY A 22 8.24 -10.80 -10.45
CA GLY A 22 8.02 -10.10 -11.71
C GLY A 22 6.88 -9.09 -11.70
N MET A 23 5.92 -9.20 -10.77
CA MET A 23 4.94 -8.12 -10.52
C MET A 23 5.43 -7.11 -9.48
N ARG A 24 6.42 -7.47 -8.64
CA ARG A 24 6.98 -6.58 -7.60
C ARG A 24 8.12 -5.70 -8.09
N SER A 25 8.71 -5.99 -9.25
CA SER A 25 9.78 -5.18 -9.83
C SER A 25 9.27 -3.87 -10.46
N GLU A 26 7.96 -3.72 -10.65
CA GLU A 26 7.33 -2.50 -11.18
C GLU A 26 6.32 -1.84 -10.23
N THR A 27 6.29 -2.17 -8.93
CA THR A 27 5.50 -1.40 -7.97
C THR A 27 6.27 -0.21 -7.40
N GLY A 28 6.83 0.59 -8.31
CA GLY A 28 6.92 2.05 -8.17
C GLY A 28 5.79 2.78 -8.89
N VAL A 29 4.88 2.06 -9.58
CA VAL A 29 3.78 2.69 -10.33
C VAL A 29 2.44 2.18 -9.83
N SER A 30 1.71 3.14 -9.26
CA SER A 30 0.30 3.10 -8.90
C SER A 30 -0.08 2.00 -7.90
N ALA A 31 0.05 2.32 -6.61
CA ALA A 31 -1.07 2.04 -5.72
C ALA A 31 -2.36 2.43 -6.50
N PRO A 32 -3.43 1.60 -6.49
CA PRO A 32 -4.69 2.07 -7.02
C PRO A 32 -4.91 3.44 -6.38
N ARG A 33 -5.29 4.46 -7.16
CA ARG A 33 -5.94 5.63 -6.59
C ARG A 33 -7.10 5.04 -5.81
N ARG A 34 -6.86 4.74 -4.53
CA ARG A 34 -7.94 4.58 -3.58
C ARG A 34 -8.71 5.85 -3.80
N THR A 35 -9.98 5.70 -4.15
CA THR A 35 -10.92 6.78 -4.00
C THR A 35 -10.86 7.10 -2.52
N VAL A 36 -9.93 7.97 -2.16
CA VAL A 36 -9.77 8.46 -0.80
C VAL A 36 -11.08 9.19 -0.57
N ALA A 37 -11.82 8.75 0.44
CA ALA A 37 -13.01 9.49 0.83
C ALA A 37 -12.55 10.93 1.11
N PRO A 38 -13.33 11.97 0.77
CA PRO A 38 -12.92 13.35 1.02
C PRO A 38 -12.45 13.62 2.47
N ASP A 39 -12.89 12.81 3.43
CA ASP A 39 -12.49 12.85 4.84
C ASP A 39 -11.09 12.26 5.13
N ASP A 40 -10.61 11.35 4.27
CA ASP A 40 -9.30 10.67 4.37
C ASP A 40 -8.21 11.37 3.53
N ASP A 41 -8.53 12.53 2.93
CA ASP A 41 -7.59 13.28 2.10
C ASP A 41 -6.42 13.79 2.98
N PRO A 42 -5.16 13.49 2.60
CA PRO A 42 -4.00 13.84 3.42
C PRO A 42 -3.86 15.35 3.62
N ASP A 43 -4.36 16.14 2.67
CA ASP A 43 -4.35 17.60 2.78
C ASP A 43 -5.43 18.14 3.71
N PHE A 44 -6.56 17.44 3.89
CA PHE A 44 -7.59 17.81 4.88
C PHE A 44 -7.08 17.58 6.30
N LEU A 45 -6.50 16.41 6.57
CA LEU A 45 -5.93 16.07 7.88
C LEU A 45 -4.80 17.04 8.28
N ARG A 46 -3.93 17.42 7.33
CA ARG A 46 -2.88 18.43 7.57
C ARG A 46 -3.46 19.77 8.04
N ARG A 47 -4.53 20.25 7.38
CA ARG A 47 -5.19 21.50 7.77
C ARG A 47 -5.83 21.39 9.16
N LEU A 48 -6.42 20.23 9.50
CA LEU A 48 -7.01 19.99 10.81
C LEU A 48 -5.95 19.96 11.92
N ASP A 49 -4.82 19.31 11.67
CA ASP A 49 -3.69 19.27 12.61
C ASP A 49 -3.07 20.65 12.81
N ASP A 50 -2.94 21.43 11.75
CA ASP A 50 -2.47 22.82 11.82
C ASP A 50 -3.45 23.70 12.62
N GLU A 51 -4.76 23.53 12.43
CA GLU A 51 -5.77 24.29 13.17
C GLU A 51 -5.83 23.87 14.65
N LYS A 52 -5.73 22.57 14.95
CA LYS A 52 -5.61 22.06 16.33
C LYS A 52 -4.37 22.58 17.04
N ARG A 53 -3.22 22.58 16.35
CA ARG A 53 -1.96 23.10 16.89
C ARG A 53 -2.01 24.62 17.11
N LYS A 54 -2.78 25.34 16.29
CA LYS A 54 -2.99 26.79 16.41
C LYS A 54 -4.01 27.18 17.49
N ARG A 55 -4.76 26.22 18.06
CA ARG A 55 -5.58 26.41 19.27
C ARG A 55 -4.96 25.67 20.48
N PRO A 56 -3.80 26.11 21.02
CA PRO A 56 -3.24 25.43 22.19
C PRO A 56 -3.96 25.74 23.51
N ASP A 57 -4.86 26.73 23.58
CA ASP A 57 -5.29 27.28 24.88
C ASP A 57 -6.79 27.60 24.95
N GLU A 58 -7.64 26.58 24.90
CA GLU A 58 -9.00 26.73 25.45
C GLU A 58 -9.31 25.51 26.32
N ASP A 59 -8.48 25.33 27.36
CA ASP A 59 -8.91 24.72 28.60
C ASP A 59 -10.19 25.44 29.04
N PRO A 60 -11.35 24.77 29.18
CA PRO A 60 -12.50 25.42 29.77
C PRO A 60 -12.21 25.64 31.26
N PRO A 61 -12.17 26.88 31.78
CA PRO A 61 -12.32 27.07 33.21
C PRO A 61 -13.79 26.87 33.58
N ALA A 62 -13.99 26.13 34.69
CA ALA A 62 -15.20 25.93 35.50
C ALA A 62 -16.00 24.65 35.24
#